data_AF-A0A0A7DLL6-F1
#
_entry.id   AF-A0A0A7DLL6-F1
#
_cell.length_a   1.000
_cell.length_b   1.000
_cell.length_c   1.000
_cell.angle_alpha   90.00
_cell.angle_beta   90.00
_cell.angle_gamma   90.00
#
_symmetry.space_group_name_H-M   'P 1'
#
loop_
_entity.id
_entity.type
_entity.pdbx_description
1 polymer ?
#
loop_
_entity_poly.entity_id
_entity_poly.type
_entity_poly.pdbx_seq_one_letter_code
_entity_poly.pdbx_strand_id
1 'polypeptide(L)' 'LIDTDTLNTLPDRELASGLAEVIKYGLIRDSPFFEWQEKNMQALMS' A
#
# COMPACT_ATOMS: atom_id res chain seq x y z
N LEU A 1 14.61 7.01 -9.42
CA LEU A 1 13.69 6.12 -10.17
C LEU A 1 13.26 5.04 -9.20
N ILE A 2 11.96 4.76 -9.09
CA ILE A 2 11.42 3.65 -8.30
C ILE A 2 10.67 2.77 -9.29
N ASP A 3 11.00 1.49 -9.33
CA ASP A 3 10.41 0.50 -10.23
C ASP A 3 9.46 -0.41 -9.44
N THR A 4 8.17 -0.33 -9.74
CA THR A 4 7.12 -1.09 -9.06
C THR A 4 7.14 -2.56 -9.42
N ASP A 5 7.75 -2.95 -10.55
CA ASP A 5 7.80 -4.36 -10.97
C ASP A 5 8.63 -5.21 -10.01
N THR A 6 9.56 -4.58 -9.27
CA THR A 6 10.35 -5.23 -8.23
C THR A 6 9.50 -5.73 -7.05
N LEU A 7 8.34 -5.13 -6.81
CA LEU A 7 7.43 -5.53 -5.72
C LEU A 7 6.88 -6.95 -5.92
N ASN A 8 6.75 -7.40 -7.17
CA ASN A 8 6.29 -8.75 -7.52
C ASN A 8 7.23 -9.87 -7.04
N THR A 9 8.45 -9.52 -6.62
CA THR A 9 9.45 -10.48 -6.12
C THR A 9 9.57 -10.50 -4.61
N LEU A 10 8.86 -9.61 -3.90
CA LEU A 10 8.87 -9.57 -2.45
C LEU A 10 8.01 -10.69 -1.86
N PRO A 11 8.41 -11.25 -0.69
CA PRO A 11 7.50 -12.05 0.10
C PRO A 11 6.27 -11.22 0.50
N ASP A 12 5.08 -11.83 0.49
CA ASP A 12 3.80 -11.17 0.82
C ASP A 12 3.84 -10.41 2.15
N ARG A 13 4.57 -10.94 3.13
CA ARG A 13 4.73 -10.30 4.45
C ARG A 13 5.48 -8.97 4.35
N GLU A 14 6.49 -8.86 3.51
CA GLU A 14 7.26 -7.64 3.34
C GLU A 14 6.44 -6.59 2.58
N LEU A 15 5.70 -7.01 1.54
CA LEU A 15 4.75 -6.14 0.83
C LEU A 15 3.67 -5.60 1.78
N ALA A 16 3.06 -6.47 2.59
CA ALA A 16 2.05 -6.08 3.59
C ALA A 16 2.63 -5.12 4.65
N SER A 17 3.86 -5.37 5.10
CA SER A 17 4.56 -4.50 6.05
C SER A 17 4.79 -3.10 5.48
N GLY A 18 5.23 -3.00 4.22
CA GLY A 18 5.41 -1.71 3.54
C GLY A 18 4.08 -0.97 3.33
N LEU A 19 3.03 -1.68 2.92
CA LEU A 19 1.70 -1.10 2.75
C LEU A 19 1.11 -0.55 4.05
N ALA A 20 1.45 -1.14 5.21
CA ALA A 20 1.03 -0.61 6.51
C ALA A 20 1.52 0.84 6.74
N GLU A 21 2.69 1.21 6.21
CA GLU A 21 3.18 2.59 6.29
C GLU A 21 2.40 3.55 5.40
N VAL A 22 1.98 3.10 4.21
CA VAL A 22 1.16 3.87 3.27
C VAL A 22 -0.23 4.11 3.85
N ILE A 23 -0.84 3.08 4.45
CA ILE A 23 -2.13 3.16 5.14
C ILE A 23 -2.05 4.15 6.30
N LYS A 24 -0.99 4.06 7.12
CA LYS A 24 -0.74 4.98 8.23
C LYS A 24 -0.74 6.43 7.75
N TYR A 25 -0.08 6.74 6.63
CA TYR A 25 -0.07 8.09 6.08
C TYR A 25 -1.49 8.59 5.77
N GLY A 26 -2.29 7.81 5.05
CA GLY A 26 -3.69 8.18 4.79
C GLY A 26 -4.45 8.43 6.08
N LEU A 27 -4.33 7.50 7.04
CA LEU A 27 -5.05 7.60 8.31
C LEU A 27 -4.76 8.89 9.10
N ILE A 28 -3.50 9.34 9.13
CA ILE A 28 -3.09 10.50 9.96
C ILE A 28 -2.97 11.83 9.22
N ARG A 29 -2.95 11.83 7.88
CA ARG A 29 -2.68 13.04 7.08
C ARG A 29 -3.69 13.29 5.96
N ASP A 30 -4.35 12.27 5.43
CA ASP A 30 -5.16 12.41 4.22
C ASP A 30 -6.35 11.44 4.22
N SER A 31 -7.47 11.92 4.76
CA SER A 31 -8.71 11.14 4.89
C SER A 31 -9.27 10.68 3.52
N PRO A 32 -9.37 11.53 2.48
CA PRO A 32 -9.76 11.05 1.14
C PRO A 32 -8.84 9.96 0.60
N PHE A 33 -7.54 10.05 0.82
CA PHE A 33 -6.60 9.01 0.40
C PHE A 33 -6.78 7.71 1.20
N PHE A 34 -7.08 7.79 2.50
CA PHE A 34 -7.43 6.62 3.30
C PHE A 34 -8.67 5.90 2.75
N GLU A 35 -9.74 6.64 2.43
CA GLU A 35 -10.94 6.06 1.81
C GLU A 35 -10.66 5.42 0.44
N TRP A 36 -9.73 5.99 -0.33
CA TRP A 36 -9.29 5.39 -1.59
C TRP A 36 -8.55 4.07 -1.35
N GLN A 37 -7.65 4.01 -0.36
CA GLN A 37 -6.92 2.79 -0.01
C GLN A 37 -7.87 1.67 0.42
N GLU A 38 -8.89 1.96 1.23
CA GLU A 38 -9.89 0.96 1.63
C GLU A 38 -10.62 0.34 0.44
N LYS A 39 -10.96 1.16 -0.57
CA LYS A 39 -11.64 0.70 -1.79
C LYS A 39 -10.73 -0.10 -2.74
N ASN A 40 -9.42 0.11 -2.68
CA ASN A 40 -8.46 -0.47 -3.62
C ASN A 40 -7.54 -1.53 -3.00
N MET A 41 -7.71 -1.88 -1.72
CA MET A 41 -6.81 -2.76 -0.99
C MET A 41 -6.57 -4.11 -1.69
N GLN A 42 -7.61 -4.67 -2.30
CA GLN A 42 -7.49 -5.94 -3.02
C GLN A 42 -6.58 -5.83 -4.25
N ALA A 43 -6.59 -4.70 -4.96
CA ALA A 43 -5.72 -4.46 -6.10
C ALA A 43 -4.30 -4.04 -5.69
N LEU A 44 -4.13 -3.49 -4.48
CA LEU A 44 -2.81 -3.16 -3.92
C LEU A 44 -2.05 -4.41 -3.42
N MET A 45 -2.77 -5.49 -3.14
CA MET A 45 -2.24 -6.76 -2.63
C MET A 45 -2.18 -7.87 -3.69
N SER A 46 -2.52 -7.57 -4.95
CA SER A 46 -2.63 -8.54 -6.05
C SER A 46 -1.37 -8.67 -6.89
#